data_AF-A0A1D2QJ49-F1
#
_entry.id   AF-A0A1D2QJ49-F1
#
_cell.length_a   1.000
_cell.length_b   1.000
_cell.length_c   1.000
_cell.angle_alpha   90.00
_cell.angle_beta   90.00
_cell.angle_gamma   90.00
#
_symmetry.space_group_name_H-M   'P 1'
#
loop_
_entity.id
_entity.type
_entity.pdbx_description
1 polymer ?
#
loop_
_entity_poly.entity_id
_entity_poly.type
_entity_poly.pdbx_seq_one_letter_code
_entity_poly.pdbx_strand_id
1 'polypeptide(L)'
;VARTWLTFLRALELAKKTDSGFVRIRRDPDEEALAEALQTRVYGVSTVLNVLPEDEWLESEAVFERFSDEIPTWERYKDPTRVEDVWRERVGNMLEWAVLLGLAERSEDGYRRT
;
A
#
# COMPACT_ATOMS: atom_id res chain seq x y z
N VAL A 1 3.12 -11.40 11.93
CA VAL A 1 2.35 -11.62 10.68
C VAL A 1 0.85 -11.38 10.86
N ALA A 2 0.12 -12.17 11.67
CA ALA A 2 -1.34 -12.04 11.80
C ALA A 2 -1.85 -10.64 12.23
N ARG A 3 -1.18 -9.99 13.19
CA ARG A 3 -1.59 -8.65 13.68
C ARG A 3 -1.43 -7.54 12.63
N THR A 4 -0.37 -7.60 11.81
CA THR A 4 -0.12 -6.62 10.74
C THR A 4 -1.21 -6.71 9.68
N TRP A 5 -1.52 -7.94 9.26
CA TRP A 5 -2.59 -8.20 8.30
C TRP A 5 -3.97 -7.74 8.81
N LEU A 6 -4.31 -8.03 10.06
CA LEU A 6 -5.58 -7.58 10.66
C LEU A 6 -5.65 -6.04 10.82
N THR A 7 -4.51 -5.38 11.01
CA THR A 7 -4.45 -3.91 11.06
C THR A 7 -4.67 -3.32 9.68
N PHE A 8 -4.10 -3.92 8.64
CA PHE A 8 -4.35 -3.55 7.25
C PHE A 8 -5.81 -3.75 6.85
N LEU A 9 -6.41 -4.91 7.12
CA LEU A 9 -7.83 -5.16 6.87
C LEU A 9 -8.74 -4.20 7.65
N ARG A 10 -8.32 -3.75 8.84
CA ARG A 10 -9.03 -2.71 9.57
C ARG A 10 -8.93 -1.35 8.89
N ALA A 11 -7.76 -0.99 8.37
CA ALA A 11 -7.59 0.26 7.63
C ALA A 11 -8.53 0.31 6.41
N LEU A 12 -8.67 -0.82 5.72
CA LEU A 12 -9.61 -1.02 4.60
C LEU A 12 -11.08 -1.21 5.00
N GLU A 13 -11.43 -1.09 6.28
CA GLU A 13 -12.82 -1.30 6.76
C GLU A 13 -13.41 -2.68 6.42
N LEU A 14 -12.55 -3.70 6.30
CA LEU A 14 -12.93 -5.10 6.12
C LEU A 14 -12.97 -5.85 7.46
N ALA A 15 -12.30 -5.31 8.48
CA ALA A 15 -12.30 -5.81 9.83
C ALA A 15 -12.48 -4.68 10.86
N LYS A 16 -13.04 -5.00 12.02
CA LYS A 16 -13.07 -4.10 13.17
C LYS A 16 -12.43 -4.77 14.38
N LYS A 17 -11.77 -3.96 15.21
CA LYS A 17 -11.26 -4.39 16.51
C LYS A 17 -12.39 -4.39 17.53
N THR A 18 -12.49 -5.44 18.32
CA THR A 18 -13.36 -5.61 19.47
C THR A 18 -12.52 -5.87 20.72
N ASP A 19 -13.15 -5.92 21.89
CA ASP A 19 -12.47 -6.26 23.14
C ASP A 19 -11.90 -7.68 23.13
N SER A 20 -12.53 -8.58 22.36
CA SER A 20 -12.13 -9.97 22.18
C SER A 20 -11.19 -10.23 21.00
N GLY A 21 -10.84 -9.23 20.19
CA GLY A 21 -9.94 -9.41 19.06
C GLY A 21 -10.35 -8.64 17.80
N PHE A 22 -10.33 -9.30 16.64
CA PHE A 22 -10.78 -8.72 15.37
C PHE A 22 -11.93 -9.54 14.81
N VAL A 23 -12.93 -8.86 14.26
CA VAL A 23 -14.06 -9.50 13.57
C VAL A 23 -14.18 -8.94 12.15
N ARG A 24 -14.52 -9.81 11.20
CA ARG A 24 -14.82 -9.43 9.82
C ARG A 24 -16.10 -8.60 9.77
N ILE A 25 -16.10 -7.53 8.98
CA ILE A 25 -17.32 -6.79 8.68
C ILE A 25 -18.09 -7.59 7.63
N ARG A 26 -19.36 -7.91 7.91
CA ARG A 26 -20.23 -8.67 7.01
C ARG A 26 -20.96 -7.71 6.07
N ARG A 27 -20.23 -7.19 5.08
CA ARG A 27 -20.75 -6.44 3.95
C ARG A 27 -20.03 -6.88 2.69
N ASP A 28 -20.67 -6.72 1.55
CA ASP A 28 -19.96 -6.85 0.28
C ASP A 28 -18.96 -5.69 0.17
N PRO A 29 -17.71 -5.95 -0.23
CA PRO A 29 -16.73 -4.89 -0.40
C PRO A 29 -17.14 -3.98 -1.55
N ASP A 30 -17.11 -2.69 -1.29
CA ASP A 30 -17.32 -1.65 -2.30
C ASP A 30 -15.94 -1.15 -2.77
N GLU A 31 -15.67 -1.26 -4.07
CA GLU A 31 -14.34 -0.98 -4.63
C GLU A 31 -13.93 0.48 -4.45
N GLU A 32 -14.87 1.42 -4.64
CA GLU A 32 -14.63 2.85 -4.47
C GLU A 32 -14.28 3.19 -3.01
N ALA A 33 -15.05 2.68 -2.05
CA ALA A 33 -14.77 2.86 -0.62
C ALA A 33 -13.45 2.20 -0.20
N LEU A 34 -13.10 1.05 -0.78
CA LEU A 34 -11.80 0.41 -0.54
C LEU A 34 -10.65 1.23 -1.09
N ALA A 35 -10.81 1.77 -2.30
CA ALA A 35 -9.82 2.62 -2.95
C ALA A 35 -9.57 3.90 -2.13
N GLU A 36 -10.63 4.54 -1.63
CA GLU A 36 -10.54 5.69 -0.73
C GLU A 36 -9.84 5.30 0.59
N ALA A 37 -10.23 4.18 1.20
CA ALA A 37 -9.64 3.72 2.46
C ALA A 37 -8.15 3.37 2.31
N LEU A 38 -7.76 2.74 1.20
CA LEU A 38 -6.37 2.43 0.89
C LEU A 38 -5.54 3.73 0.82
N GLN A 39 -6.02 4.72 0.03
CA GLN A 39 -5.33 5.99 -0.17
C GLN A 39 -5.17 6.81 1.11
N THR A 40 -6.21 6.84 1.95
CA THR A 40 -6.27 7.76 3.09
C THR A 40 -5.77 7.15 4.40
N ARG A 41 -5.78 5.82 4.54
CA ARG A 41 -5.53 5.14 5.83
C ARG A 41 -4.32 4.21 5.82
N VAL A 42 -3.77 3.89 4.66
CA VAL A 42 -2.56 3.07 4.57
C VAL A 42 -1.36 3.98 4.29
N TYR A 43 -0.48 4.06 5.29
CA TYR A 43 0.73 4.87 5.21
C TYR A 43 1.56 4.52 3.98
N GLY A 44 1.90 5.55 3.20
CA GLY A 44 2.74 5.49 2.01
C GLY A 44 1.98 5.32 0.70
N VAL A 45 0.70 4.91 0.73
CA VAL A 45 -0.06 4.67 -0.52
C VAL A 45 -0.25 5.96 -1.30
N SER A 46 -0.67 7.05 -0.65
CA SER A 46 -0.84 8.34 -1.34
C SER A 46 0.45 8.81 -2.00
N THR A 47 1.59 8.64 -1.33
CA THR A 47 2.90 8.97 -1.90
C THR A 47 3.24 8.08 -3.10
N VAL A 48 3.05 6.76 -3.00
CA VAL A 48 3.27 5.82 -4.11
C VAL A 48 2.42 6.22 -5.33
N LEU A 49 1.15 6.53 -5.13
CA LEU A 49 0.27 6.95 -6.22
C LEU A 49 0.70 8.30 -6.82
N ASN A 50 1.17 9.23 -6.00
CA ASN A 50 1.63 10.55 -6.48
C ASN A 50 2.94 10.47 -7.29
N VAL A 51 3.68 9.38 -7.14
CA VAL A 51 4.88 9.09 -7.93
C VAL A 51 4.54 8.50 -9.31
N LEU A 52 3.38 7.85 -9.45
CA LEU A 52 2.99 7.21 -10.70
C LEU A 52 2.65 8.26 -11.77
N PRO A 53 3.25 8.16 -12.98
CA PRO A 53 2.87 8.99 -14.12
C PRO A 53 1.49 8.59 -14.67
N GLU A 54 0.80 9.50 -15.35
CA GLU A 54 -0.47 9.21 -16.04
C GLU A 54 -0.23 8.68 -17.48
N ASP A 55 0.76 9.24 -18.18
CA ASP A 55 0.97 8.98 -19.62
C ASP A 55 2.14 8.02 -19.94
N GLU A 56 2.92 7.61 -18.95
CA GLU A 56 4.11 6.78 -19.11
C GLU A 56 4.06 5.56 -18.18
N TRP A 57 4.94 4.57 -18.39
CA TRP A 57 5.09 3.43 -17.50
C TRP A 57 6.28 3.62 -16.57
N LEU A 58 6.12 3.20 -15.32
CA LEU A 58 7.16 3.30 -14.31
C LEU A 58 7.39 1.98 -13.58
N GLU A 59 8.60 1.44 -13.69
CA GLU A 59 8.98 0.21 -13.00
C GLU A 59 8.87 0.36 -11.47
N SER A 60 8.50 -0.74 -10.79
CA SER A 60 8.37 -0.75 -9.32
C SER A 60 9.65 -0.34 -8.59
N GLU A 61 10.81 -0.65 -9.17
CA GLU A 61 12.12 -0.25 -8.66
C GLU A 61 12.24 1.27 -8.61
N ALA A 62 11.93 1.92 -9.73
CA ALA A 62 11.98 3.37 -9.85
C ALA A 62 10.88 4.07 -9.01
N VAL A 63 9.75 3.42 -8.76
CA VAL A 63 8.75 3.89 -7.78
C VAL A 63 9.34 3.87 -6.37
N PHE A 64 9.99 2.77 -5.97
CA PHE A 64 10.61 2.65 -4.67
C PHE A 64 11.71 3.69 -4.46
N GLU A 65 12.58 3.90 -5.45
CA GLU A 65 13.64 4.91 -5.37
C GLU A 65 13.09 6.30 -5.03
N ARG A 66 12.03 6.72 -5.73
CA ARG A 66 11.33 7.98 -5.49
C ARG A 66 10.57 8.02 -4.15
N PHE A 67 10.13 6.87 -3.65
CA PHE A 67 9.47 6.75 -2.35
C PHE A 67 10.47 6.71 -1.18
N SER A 68 11.72 6.32 -1.41
CA SER A 68 12.65 5.92 -0.35
C SER A 68 12.88 6.99 0.73
N ASP A 69 12.82 8.27 0.38
CA ASP A 69 12.96 9.39 1.33
C ASP A 69 11.78 9.50 2.31
N GLU A 70 10.62 8.95 1.97
CA GLU A 70 9.45 8.88 2.86
C GLU A 70 9.59 7.82 3.95
N ILE A 71 10.56 6.92 3.87
CA ILE A 71 10.74 5.87 4.87
C ILE A 71 11.03 6.52 6.24
N PRO A 72 10.19 6.28 7.27
CA PRO A 72 10.38 6.89 8.57
C PRO A 72 11.76 6.59 9.16
N THR A 73 12.41 7.61 9.71
CA THR A 73 13.77 7.48 10.28
C THR A 73 13.86 6.37 11.34
N TRP A 74 12.80 6.17 12.13
CA TRP A 74 12.76 5.12 13.15
C TRP A 74 12.78 3.69 12.55
N GLU A 75 12.21 3.48 11.34
CA GLU A 75 12.30 2.18 10.65
C GLU A 75 13.75 1.92 10.21
N ARG A 76 14.46 2.97 9.78
CA ARG A 76 15.88 2.89 9.41
C ARG A 76 16.76 2.50 10.61
N TYR A 77 16.40 2.91 11.83
CA TYR A 77 17.11 2.50 13.04
C TYR A 77 16.76 1.10 13.54
N LYS A 78 15.56 0.60 13.23
CA LYS A 78 15.06 -0.68 13.74
C LYS A 78 15.79 -1.87 13.13
N ASP A 79 16.05 -1.84 11.83
CA ASP A 79 16.83 -2.85 11.11
C ASP A 79 17.53 -2.21 9.90
N PRO A 80 18.67 -1.54 10.10
CA PRO A 80 19.33 -0.75 9.06
C PRO A 80 19.76 -1.57 7.84
N THR A 81 20.03 -2.87 8.00
CA THR A 81 20.53 -3.72 6.92
C THR A 81 19.43 -4.28 6.04
N ARG A 82 18.16 -4.23 6.49
CA ARG A 82 17.01 -4.81 5.78
C ARG A 82 15.91 -3.82 5.46
N VAL A 83 16.01 -2.58 5.94
CA VAL A 83 14.94 -1.59 5.80
C VAL A 83 14.56 -1.39 4.33
N GLU A 84 15.51 -1.31 3.42
CA GLU A 84 15.23 -1.11 2.00
C GLU A 84 14.51 -2.30 1.38
N ASP A 85 14.97 -3.53 1.62
CA ASP A 85 14.32 -4.75 1.13
C ASP A 85 12.85 -4.84 1.60
N VAL A 86 12.62 -4.54 2.88
CA VAL A 86 11.28 -4.56 3.49
C VAL A 86 10.38 -3.51 2.85
N TRP A 87 10.89 -2.30 2.62
CA TRP A 87 10.11 -1.23 2.01
C TRP A 87 9.92 -1.41 0.51
N ARG A 88 10.85 -2.07 -0.19
CA ARG A 88 10.70 -2.47 -1.60
C ARG A 88 9.56 -3.45 -1.77
N GLU A 89 9.51 -4.50 -0.94
CA GLU A 89 8.37 -5.44 -0.91
C GLU A 89 7.07 -4.72 -0.56
N ARG A 90 7.13 -3.77 0.38
CA ARG A 90 5.95 -2.99 0.78
C ARG A 90 5.42 -2.10 -0.33
N VAL A 91 6.28 -1.39 -1.06
CA VAL A 91 5.91 -0.57 -2.24
C VAL A 91 5.30 -1.47 -3.32
N GLY A 92 5.91 -2.62 -3.60
CA GLY A 92 5.36 -3.62 -4.52
C GLY A 92 3.92 -4.02 -4.14
N ASN A 93 3.69 -4.36 -2.87
CA ASN A 93 2.35 -4.68 -2.39
C ASN A 93 1.38 -3.49 -2.55
N MET A 94 1.80 -2.25 -2.27
CA MET A 94 0.94 -1.08 -2.47
C MET A 94 0.52 -0.91 -3.93
N LEU A 95 1.43 -1.15 -4.88
CA LEU A 95 1.16 -1.09 -6.31
C LEU A 95 0.15 -2.17 -6.74
N GLU A 96 0.31 -3.41 -6.27
CA GLU A 96 -0.66 -4.48 -6.58
C GLU A 96 -2.06 -4.17 -6.02
N TRP A 97 -2.15 -3.57 -4.82
CA TRP A 97 -3.42 -3.12 -4.26
C TRP A 97 -4.00 -1.93 -5.02
N ALA A 98 -3.17 -1.01 -5.48
CA ALA A 98 -3.61 0.10 -6.33
C ALA A 98 -4.23 -0.42 -7.64
N VAL A 99 -3.60 -1.41 -8.27
CA VAL A 99 -4.12 -2.07 -9.48
C VAL A 99 -5.43 -2.80 -9.19
N LEU A 100 -5.48 -3.58 -8.11
CA LEU A 100 -6.69 -4.31 -7.72
C LEU A 100 -7.89 -3.39 -7.48
N LEU A 101 -7.66 -2.17 -7.01
CA LEU A 101 -8.70 -1.18 -6.70
C LEU A 101 -8.86 -0.10 -7.79
N GLY A 102 -8.28 -0.31 -8.98
CA GLY A 102 -8.42 0.60 -10.12
C GLY A 102 -7.74 1.96 -9.99
N LEU A 103 -6.83 2.14 -9.03
CA LEU A 103 -6.06 3.37 -8.81
C LEU A 103 -4.78 3.46 -9.66
N ALA A 104 -4.37 2.33 -10.20
CA ALA A 104 -3.23 2.22 -11.09
C ALA A 104 -3.49 1.13 -12.13
N GLU A 105 -2.73 1.18 -13.21
CA GLU A 105 -2.64 0.11 -14.19
C GLU A 105 -1.25 -0.52 -14.14
N ARG A 106 -1.16 -1.77 -14.59
CA ARG A 106 0.09 -2.52 -14.70
C ARG A 106 0.27 -3.08 -16.10
N SER A 107 1.49 -2.97 -16.62
CA SER A 107 1.97 -3.61 -17.83
C SER A 107 3.29 -4.35 -17.57
N GLU A 108 3.89 -4.88 -18.64
CA GLU A 108 5.26 -5.38 -18.61
C GLU A 108 6.30 -4.28 -18.38
N ASP A 109 5.99 -3.04 -18.75
CA ASP A 109 6.86 -1.87 -18.62
C ASP A 109 6.74 -1.18 -17.25
N GLY A 110 5.80 -1.61 -16.39
CA GLY A 110 5.66 -1.12 -15.03
C GLY A 110 4.24 -0.69 -14.67
N TYR A 111 4.13 0.42 -13.94
CA TYR A 111 2.90 0.94 -13.37
C TYR A 111 2.64 2.37 -13.82
N ARG A 112 1.38 2.73 -13.95
CA ARG A 112 0.93 4.10 -14.20
C ARG A 112 -0.34 4.39 -13.42
N ARG A 113 -0.67 5.66 -13.27
CA ARG A 113 -1.87 6.12 -12.59
C ARG A 113 -3.09 6.02 -13.52
N THR A 114 -4.25 5.69 -12.94
CA THR A 114 -5.55 5.70 -13.62
C THR A 114 -6.22 7.06 -13.51
#